data_AF-A0A9Q0E9D2-F1
#
_entry.id   AF-A0A9Q0E9D2-F1
#
_cell.length_a   1.000
_cell.length_b   1.000
_cell.length_c   1.000
_cell.angle_alpha   90.00
_cell.angle_beta   90.00
_cell.angle_gamma   90.00
#
_symmetry.space_group_name_H-M   'P 1'
#
loop_
_entity.id
_entity.type
_entity.pdbx_description
1 polymer ?
#
loop_
_entity_poly.entity_id
_entity_poly.type
_entity_poly.pdbx_seq_one_letter_code
_entity_poly.pdbx_strand_id
1 'polypeptide(L)'
;RETGHSGPWRGRRRATVGRGEAGDEPQWAVERQEFDSLARAVSAYGPEEGWPSAYPECRERNQSPINILDHDAKVSLEYQELTLEGFGAESSNKTSMKNTGKTGSEE
;
A
#
# COMPACT_ATOMS: atom_id res chain seq x y z
N ARG A 1 -15.63 -36.09 -23.82
CA ARG A 1 -14.87 -37.11 -23.06
C ARG A 1 -13.97 -36.33 -22.13
N GLU A 2 -14.41 -36.16 -20.90
CA GLU A 2 -13.71 -35.40 -19.86
C GLU A 2 -12.50 -36.19 -19.37
N THR A 3 -11.38 -35.52 -19.16
CA THR A 3 -10.27 -36.04 -18.37
C THR A 3 -10.04 -35.08 -17.21
N GLY A 4 -10.76 -35.35 -16.12
CA GLY A 4 -10.63 -34.65 -14.86
C GLY A 4 -9.26 -34.92 -14.23
N HIS A 5 -8.55 -33.86 -13.89
CA HIS A 5 -7.35 -33.94 -13.07
C HIS A 5 -7.77 -34.11 -11.60
N SER A 6 -7.47 -35.29 -11.06
CA SER A 6 -7.61 -35.66 -9.67
C SER A 6 -6.61 -34.90 -8.80
N GLY A 7 -7.09 -33.90 -8.06
CA GLY A 7 -6.37 -33.27 -6.93
C GLY A 7 -6.89 -33.81 -5.59
N PRO A 8 -6.02 -34.02 -4.57
CA PRO A 8 -6.41 -34.69 -3.34
C PRO A 8 -7.16 -33.74 -2.40
N TRP A 9 -8.49 -33.76 -2.45
CA TRP A 9 -9.31 -33.18 -1.39
C TRP A 9 -9.13 -34.03 -0.12
N ARG A 10 -8.18 -33.65 0.73
CA ARG A 10 -8.09 -34.23 2.08
C ARG A 10 -9.37 -33.86 2.85
N GLY A 11 -9.95 -34.88 3.47
CA GLY A 11 -11.29 -34.86 4.04
C GLY A 11 -11.58 -33.70 4.98
N ARG A 12 -12.76 -33.12 4.80
CA ARG A 12 -13.36 -32.14 5.70
C ARG A 12 -13.70 -32.87 7.01
N ARG A 13 -12.81 -32.80 8.01
CA ARG A 13 -13.16 -33.22 9.37
C ARG A 13 -14.19 -32.24 9.93
N ARG A 14 -15.39 -32.75 10.23
CA ARG A 14 -16.42 -32.04 10.99
C ARG A 14 -15.80 -31.69 12.36
N ALA A 15 -15.58 -30.41 12.62
CA ALA A 15 -15.21 -29.96 13.96
C ALA A 15 -16.43 -30.18 14.87
N THR A 16 -16.33 -31.11 15.80
CA THR A 16 -17.20 -31.13 16.98
C THR A 16 -16.78 -29.96 17.85
N VAL A 17 -17.67 -29.00 18.07
CA VAL A 17 -17.49 -27.97 19.11
C VAL A 17 -17.49 -28.69 20.46
N GLY A 18 -16.28 -28.96 20.97
CA GLY A 18 -16.08 -29.22 22.38
C GLY A 18 -16.35 -27.93 23.14
N ARG A 19 -17.14 -28.01 24.19
CA ARG A 19 -17.41 -26.91 25.11
C ARG A 19 -16.12 -26.62 25.89
N GLY A 20 -15.30 -25.69 25.38
CA GLY A 20 -14.11 -25.21 26.07
C GLY A 20 -14.50 -24.25 27.19
N GLU A 21 -13.88 -24.41 28.35
CA GLU A 21 -14.06 -23.54 29.51
C GLU A 21 -13.58 -22.12 29.20
N ALA A 22 -14.35 -21.13 29.64
CA ALA A 22 -13.99 -19.72 29.55
C ALA A 22 -12.88 -19.45 30.57
N GLY A 23 -11.69 -19.08 30.09
CA GLY A 23 -10.57 -18.78 30.99
C GLY A 23 -9.50 -17.91 30.36
N ASP A 24 -9.01 -18.27 29.17
CA ASP A 24 -7.89 -17.56 28.56
C ASP A 24 -8.16 -17.21 27.10
N GLU A 25 -8.00 -15.93 26.77
CA GLU A 25 -8.00 -15.46 25.38
C GLU A 25 -6.82 -16.14 24.67
N PRO A 26 -7.02 -16.76 23.50
CA PRO A 26 -5.93 -17.45 22.85
C PRO A 26 -4.86 -16.43 22.42
N GLN A 27 -3.58 -16.78 22.58
CA GLN A 27 -2.44 -15.87 22.36
C GLN A 27 -2.45 -15.17 20.98
N TRP A 28 -2.93 -15.84 19.94
CA TRP A 28 -3.06 -15.25 18.59
C TRP A 28 -4.08 -14.09 18.54
N ALA A 29 -5.05 -14.07 19.44
CA ALA A 29 -6.04 -13.00 19.54
C ALA A 29 -5.43 -11.77 20.26
N VAL A 30 -4.58 -11.98 21.27
CA VAL A 30 -3.78 -10.92 21.90
C VAL A 30 -2.78 -10.29 20.92
N GLU A 31 -2.06 -11.12 20.14
CA GLU A 31 -1.12 -10.65 19.12
C GLU A 31 -1.81 -9.83 18.01
N ARG A 32 -3.06 -10.21 17.66
CA ARG A 32 -3.90 -9.40 16.76
C ARG A 32 -4.32 -8.07 17.37
N GLN A 33 -4.61 -8.01 18.67
CA GLN A 33 -4.94 -6.76 19.35
C GLN A 33 -3.76 -5.78 19.36
N GLU A 34 -2.53 -6.27 19.51
CA GLU A 34 -1.32 -5.44 19.43
C GLU A 34 -1.11 -4.89 18.00
N PHE A 35 -1.28 -5.74 16.98
CA PHE A 35 -1.23 -5.32 15.59
C PHE A 35 -2.31 -4.28 15.25
N ASP A 36 -3.55 -4.49 15.70
CA ASP A 36 -4.66 -3.56 15.51
C ASP A 36 -4.42 -2.23 16.21
N SER A 37 -3.75 -2.24 17.36
CA SER A 37 -3.37 -1.04 18.10
C SER A 37 -2.30 -0.23 17.37
N LEU A 38 -1.28 -0.89 16.83
CA LEU A 38 -0.25 -0.25 16.01
C LEU A 38 -0.83 0.27 14.69
N ALA A 39 -1.70 -0.51 14.04
CA ALA A 39 -2.37 -0.09 12.82
C ALA A 39 -3.21 1.18 13.03
N ARG A 40 -3.92 1.27 14.16
CA ARG A 40 -4.63 2.51 14.55
C ARG A 40 -3.67 3.69 14.76
N ALA A 41 -2.58 3.49 15.48
CA ALA A 41 -1.60 4.55 15.71
C ALA A 41 -0.96 5.06 14.41
N VAL A 42 -0.63 4.17 13.47
CA VAL A 42 -0.13 4.53 12.14
C VAL A 42 -1.21 5.27 11.34
N SER A 43 -2.46 4.82 11.42
CA SER A 43 -3.59 5.45 10.73
C SER A 43 -3.86 6.87 11.24
N ALA A 44 -3.68 7.13 12.54
CA ALA A 44 -3.87 8.44 13.15
C ALA A 44 -2.90 9.51 12.60
N TYR A 45 -1.69 9.10 12.18
CA TYR A 45 -0.72 9.95 11.47
C TYR A 45 -0.74 9.74 9.95
N GLY A 46 -1.78 9.07 9.45
CA GLY A 46 -1.96 8.72 8.05
C GLY A 46 -2.64 9.81 7.22
N PRO A 47 -2.87 9.53 5.92
CA PRO A 47 -3.36 10.51 4.95
C PRO A 47 -4.82 10.95 5.15
N GLU A 48 -5.65 10.14 5.80
CA GLU A 48 -7.09 10.43 5.94
C GLU A 48 -7.38 11.53 6.98
N GLU A 49 -6.73 11.48 8.14
CA GLU A 49 -6.99 12.39 9.26
C GLU A 49 -5.72 13.10 9.74
N GLY A 50 -4.59 12.38 9.81
CA GLY A 50 -3.34 12.90 10.35
C GLY A 50 -2.70 13.99 9.50
N TRP A 51 -2.52 13.74 8.20
CA TRP A 51 -1.90 14.72 7.31
C TRP A 51 -2.74 16.00 7.18
N PRO A 52 -4.06 15.93 6.89
CA PRO A 52 -4.91 17.12 6.84
C PRO A 52 -4.95 17.95 8.12
N SER A 53 -4.76 17.32 9.29
CA SER A 53 -4.72 18.03 10.57
C SER A 53 -3.44 18.83 10.76
N ALA A 54 -2.30 18.38 10.24
CA ALA A 54 -1.01 19.04 10.36
C ALA A 54 -0.70 19.95 9.16
N TYR A 55 -1.20 19.57 7.98
CA TYR A 55 -0.99 20.18 6.68
C TYR A 55 -2.36 20.34 6.00
N PRO A 56 -3.09 21.45 6.25
CA PRO A 56 -4.44 21.66 5.74
C PRO A 56 -4.56 21.53 4.21
N GLU A 57 -3.48 21.82 3.47
CA GLU A 57 -3.38 21.68 2.02
C GLU A 57 -3.65 20.24 1.54
N CYS A 58 -3.37 19.22 2.36
CA CYS A 58 -3.64 17.82 2.02
C CYS A 58 -5.14 17.50 1.86
N ARG A 59 -6.04 18.40 2.31
CA ARG A 59 -7.50 18.27 2.16
C ARG A 59 -8.08 19.10 1.02
N GLU A 60 -7.24 19.83 0.28
CA GLU A 60 -7.72 20.65 -0.82
C GLU A 60 -8.22 19.79 -2.00
N ARG A 61 -8.85 20.43 -2.99
CA ARG A 61 -9.52 19.71 -4.09
C ARG A 61 -8.55 19.12 -5.13
N ASN A 62 -7.38 19.73 -5.29
CA ASN A 62 -6.46 19.42 -6.39
C ASN A 62 -5.27 18.58 -5.91
N GLN A 63 -5.57 17.45 -5.25
CA GLN A 63 -4.55 16.54 -4.74
C GLN A 63 -4.11 15.52 -5.80
N SER A 64 -2.88 15.04 -5.65
CA SER A 64 -2.35 13.87 -6.34
C SER A 64 -2.19 12.71 -5.36
N PRO A 65 -2.17 11.44 -5.82
CA PRO A 65 -2.35 11.00 -7.21
C PRO A 65 -3.82 11.01 -7.64
N ILE A 66 -4.05 11.02 -8.95
CA ILE A 66 -5.37 10.78 -9.55
C ILE A 66 -5.31 9.56 -10.47
N ASN A 67 -6.46 8.94 -10.71
CA ASN A 67 -6.60 7.98 -11.78
C ASN A 67 -6.78 8.72 -13.11
N ILE A 68 -5.89 8.49 -14.08
CA ILE A 68 -6.00 9.06 -15.43
C ILE A 68 -6.70 8.03 -16.32
N LEU A 69 -7.94 8.33 -16.68
CA LEU A 69 -8.69 7.51 -17.63
C LEU A 69 -8.35 7.96 -19.04
N ASP A 70 -7.76 7.07 -19.82
CA ASP A 70 -7.26 7.36 -21.17
C ASP A 70 -8.33 7.99 -22.08
N HIS A 71 -9.58 7.52 -22.00
CA HIS A 71 -10.68 8.04 -22.81
C HIS A 71 -11.14 9.46 -22.42
N ASP A 72 -10.88 9.90 -21.18
CA ASP A 72 -11.18 11.25 -20.69
C ASP A 72 -9.99 12.21 -20.89
N ALA A 73 -8.81 11.68 -21.26
CA ALA A 73 -7.64 12.48 -21.52
C ALA A 73 -7.85 13.34 -22.78
N LYS A 74 -7.59 14.64 -22.65
CA LYS A 74 -7.71 15.58 -23.78
C LYS A 74 -6.41 15.59 -24.57
N VAL A 75 -6.46 15.18 -25.83
CA VAL A 75 -5.35 15.37 -26.77
C VAL A 75 -5.26 16.86 -27.10
N SER A 76 -4.10 17.47 -26.85
CA SER A 76 -3.80 18.81 -27.33
C SER A 76 -2.59 18.76 -28.26
N LEU A 77 -2.70 19.47 -29.38
CA LEU A 77 -1.65 19.60 -30.40
C LEU A 77 -0.68 20.75 -30.09
N GLU A 78 -0.93 21.49 -29.02
CA GLU A 78 -0.13 22.66 -28.62
C GLU A 78 1.00 22.30 -27.64
N TYR A 79 1.16 21.03 -27.29
CA TYR A 79 2.22 20.60 -26.37
C TYR A 79 3.59 20.62 -27.04
N GLN A 80 4.55 21.21 -26.33
CA GLN A 80 5.96 21.11 -26.69
C GLN A 80 6.47 19.70 -26.41
N GLU A 81 7.28 19.17 -27.32
CA GLU A 81 7.98 17.91 -27.07
C GLU A 81 8.95 18.06 -25.88
N LEU A 82 8.98 17.06 -25.00
CA LEU A 82 9.89 17.06 -23.85
C LEU A 82 11.34 17.00 -24.34
N THR A 83 12.09 18.07 -24.10
CA THR A 83 13.54 18.11 -24.34
C THR A 83 14.26 17.76 -23.05
N LEU A 84 15.07 16.70 -23.08
CA LEU A 84 15.83 16.24 -21.92
C LEU A 84 17.31 16.59 -22.08
N GLU A 85 17.82 17.45 -21.20
CA GLU A 85 19.23 17.83 -21.20
C GLU A 85 20.01 17.03 -20.15
N GLY A 86 21.18 16.50 -20.52
CA GLY A 86 22.05 15.78 -19.58
C GLY A 86 21.62 14.36 -19.20
N PHE A 87 20.38 13.94 -19.51
CA PHE A 87 19.86 12.59 -19.19
C PHE A 87 20.61 11.44 -19.86
N GLY A 88 21.31 11.70 -20.97
CA GLY A 88 22.14 10.70 -21.65
C GLY A 88 23.53 10.51 -21.04
N ALA A 89 23.94 11.37 -20.11
CA ALA A 89 25.23 11.26 -19.44
C ALA A 89 25.13 10.26 -18.27
N GLU A 90 26.22 9.54 -18.01
CA GLU A 90 26.31 8.67 -16.84
C GLU A 90 26.30 9.52 -15.56
N SER A 91 25.58 9.05 -14.54
CA SER A 91 25.57 9.67 -13.22
C SER A 91 26.97 9.62 -12.61
N SER A 92 27.36 10.67 -11.88
CA SER A 92 28.66 10.69 -11.22
C SER A 92 28.76 9.60 -10.14
N ASN A 93 29.98 9.20 -9.81
CA ASN A 93 30.24 8.31 -8.66
C ASN A 93 29.99 8.97 -7.29
N LYS A 94 29.56 10.23 -7.25
CA LYS A 94 29.11 10.94 -6.04
C LYS A 94 27.61 10.81 -5.82
N THR A 95 26.84 10.43 -6.84
CA THR A 95 25.40 10.19 -6.71
C THR A 95 25.18 9.04 -5.74
N SER A 96 24.47 9.31 -4.65
CA SER A 96 24.21 8.35 -3.60
C SER A 96 22.71 8.22 -3.32
N MET A 97 22.29 7.12 -2.69
CA MET A 97 20.90 6.86 -2.36
C MET A 97 20.74 6.69 -0.86
N LYS A 98 19.77 7.40 -0.28
CA LYS A 98 19.48 7.37 1.15
C LYS A 98 18.06 6.93 1.43
N ASN A 99 17.90 6.00 2.38
CA ASN A 99 16.58 5.63 2.89
C ASN A 99 16.15 6.63 3.97
N THR A 100 15.03 7.32 3.74
CA THR A 100 14.44 8.30 4.69
C THR A 100 13.41 7.69 5.64
N GLY A 101 13.18 6.37 5.57
CA GLY A 101 12.09 5.67 6.24
C GLY A 101 10.74 5.80 5.54
N LYS A 102 10.63 6.66 4.51
CA LYS A 102 9.43 6.84 3.68
C LYS A 102 9.69 6.58 2.20
N THR A 103 10.83 7.04 1.68
CA THR A 103 11.27 6.83 0.29
C THR A 103 12.80 6.83 0.20
N GLY A 104 13.34 6.36 -0.93
CA GLY A 104 14.72 6.65 -1.32
C GLY A 104 14.84 8.08 -1.83
N SER A 105 15.91 8.78 -1.46
CA SER A 105 16.26 10.10 -2.00
C SER A 105 17.71 10.13 -2.46
N GLU A 106 17.99 10.86 -3.54
CA GLU A 106 19.35 11.18 -3.95
C GLU A 106 19.97 12.17 -2.94
N GLU A 107 21.25 11.95 -2.59
CA GLU A 107 22.09 12.86 -1.80
C GLU A 107 23.37 13.18 -2.58
#